data_AF-A0A935ZE64-F1
#
_entry.id   AF-A0A935ZE64-F1
#
_cell.length_a   1.000
_cell.length_b   1.000
_cell.length_c   1.000
_cell.angle_alpha   90.00
_cell.angle_beta   90.00
_cell.angle_gamma   90.00
#
_symmetry.space_group_name_H-M   'P 1'
#
loop_
_entity.id
_entity.type
_entity.pdbx_description
1 polymer ?
#
loop_
_entity_poly.entity_id
_entity_poly.type
_entity_poly.pdbx_seq_one_letter_code
_entity_poly.pdbx_strand_id
1 'polypeptide(L)'
;MILFRSFGAPVLASMLGAACAISACSHDHDDGETHTASYPSCSAILEACHPLDEGTGPIHDCHDLSHDGTEEMCAPRKAECLTVCVPKADAGADATPRDAASGG
;
A
#
# COMPACT_ATOMS: atom_id res chain seq x y z
N MET A 1 3.86 48.00 -7.48
CA MET A 1 5.11 47.54 -8.12
C MET A 1 6.26 48.34 -7.53
N ILE A 2 6.92 47.81 -6.50
CA ILE A 2 8.08 48.44 -5.83
C ILE A 2 9.32 47.70 -6.32
N LEU A 3 10.16 48.41 -7.09
CA LEU A 3 11.47 47.94 -7.54
C LEU A 3 12.43 47.89 -6.33
N PHE A 4 12.75 46.70 -5.83
CA PHE A 4 13.89 46.53 -4.93
C PHE A 4 15.14 46.21 -5.74
N ARG A 5 16.06 47.16 -5.68
CA ARG A 5 17.38 47.21 -6.33
C ARG A 5 18.26 46.06 -5.85
N SER A 6 19.01 45.52 -6.80
CA SER A 6 20.19 44.68 -6.61
C SER A 6 21.10 45.21 -5.50
N PHE A 7 21.36 44.37 -4.48
CA PHE A 7 22.57 44.46 -3.68
C PHE A 7 23.49 43.33 -4.11
N GLY A 8 24.70 43.72 -4.53
CA GLY A 8 25.71 42.84 -5.09
C GLY A 8 26.27 41.80 -4.11
N ALA A 9 26.74 40.71 -4.71
CA ALA A 9 27.64 39.68 -4.18
C ALA A 9 28.97 40.30 -3.64
N PRO A 10 29.89 39.58 -2.95
CA PRO A 10 29.97 38.13 -2.74
C PRO A 10 30.36 37.72 -1.29
N VAL A 11 29.68 36.73 -0.69
CA VAL A 11 30.20 36.10 0.54
C VAL A 11 31.03 34.88 0.14
N LEU A 12 32.34 35.12 0.05
CA LEU A 12 33.45 34.22 0.35
C LEU A 12 33.12 32.71 0.35
N ALA A 13 33.40 32.07 -0.78
CA ALA A 13 33.60 30.63 -0.88
C ALA A 13 34.80 30.24 0.02
N SER A 14 34.52 29.49 1.08
CA SER A 14 35.52 28.90 1.98
C SER A 14 35.23 27.42 2.14
N MET A 15 36.34 26.65 2.18
CA MET A 15 36.47 25.23 2.55
C MET A 15 35.97 24.26 1.47
N LEU A 16 36.79 23.72 0.56
CA LEU A 16 37.99 22.87 0.76
C LEU A 16 37.76 21.68 1.71
N GLY A 17 37.44 20.54 1.10
CA GLY A 17 38.00 19.23 1.46
C GLY A 17 37.34 18.47 2.62
N ALA A 18 36.48 17.50 2.28
CA ALA A 18 36.33 16.28 3.06
C ALA A 18 35.86 15.14 2.14
N ALA A 19 36.71 14.12 2.00
CA ALA A 19 36.46 12.92 1.23
C ALA A 19 35.45 12.01 1.93
N CYS A 20 34.58 11.35 1.16
CA CYS A 20 33.94 10.09 1.55
C CYS A 20 33.76 9.23 0.30
N ALA A 21 34.78 8.42 -0.02
CA ALA A 21 34.62 7.25 -0.88
C ALA A 21 34.03 6.12 -0.02
N ILE A 22 32.70 6.08 0.07
CA ILE A 22 31.97 4.93 0.59
C ILE A 22 31.43 4.16 -0.61
N SER A 23 32.21 3.16 -1.05
CA SER A 23 31.67 2.02 -1.79
C SER A 23 30.81 1.24 -0.81
N ALA A 24 29.52 1.54 -0.80
CA ALA A 24 28.51 0.73 -0.15
C ALA A 24 27.81 -0.08 -1.24
N CYS A 25 27.85 -1.40 -1.10
CA CYS A 25 27.24 -2.37 -2.00
C CYS A 25 25.77 -1.99 -2.27
N SER A 26 25.40 -1.76 -3.53
CA SER A 26 24.02 -1.90 -3.95
C SER A 26 23.67 -3.37 -3.79
N HIS A 27 23.09 -3.72 -2.65
CA HIS A 27 22.45 -5.01 -2.46
C HIS A 27 21.24 -5.00 -3.39
N ASP A 28 21.40 -5.65 -4.53
CA ASP A 28 20.31 -6.01 -5.45
C ASP A 28 19.32 -6.85 -4.61
N HIS A 29 18.34 -6.18 -4.02
CA HIS A 29 17.22 -6.87 -3.40
C HIS A 29 16.27 -7.21 -4.54
N ASP A 30 16.37 -8.45 -4.98
CA ASP A 30 15.29 -9.18 -5.63
C ASP A 30 14.20 -9.39 -4.57
N ASP A 31 13.49 -8.31 -4.24
CA ASP A 31 12.29 -8.41 -3.41
C ASP A 31 11.17 -8.80 -4.36
N GLY A 32 10.78 -10.07 -4.32
CA GLY A 32 9.49 -10.49 -4.82
C GLY A 32 8.44 -9.57 -4.20
N GLU A 33 7.94 -8.66 -5.04
CA GLU A 33 6.97 -7.60 -4.75
C GLU A 33 5.85 -8.21 -3.92
N THR A 34 6.00 -8.18 -2.61
CA THR A 34 4.90 -8.44 -1.71
C THR A 34 4.01 -7.25 -1.99
N HIS A 35 2.88 -7.49 -2.64
CA HIS A 35 1.83 -6.51 -2.87
C HIS A 35 1.28 -6.05 -1.52
N THR A 36 2.09 -5.32 -0.77
CA THR A 36 1.83 -4.75 0.54
C THR A 36 1.81 -3.26 0.34
N ALA A 37 0.75 -2.62 0.80
CA ALA A 37 0.71 -1.17 0.75
C ALA A 37 1.79 -0.58 1.68
N SER A 38 2.44 0.50 1.23
CA SER A 38 3.56 1.15 1.93
C SER A 38 3.16 1.87 3.23
N TYR A 39 1.86 1.99 3.51
CA TYR A 39 1.31 2.78 4.62
C TYR A 39 0.41 1.93 5.53
N PRO A 40 0.42 2.14 6.86
CA PRO A 40 -0.26 1.28 7.81
C PRO A 40 -1.80 1.26 7.65
N SER A 41 -2.41 2.37 7.25
CA SER A 41 -3.85 2.37 6.99
C SER A 41 -4.20 1.67 5.69
N CYS A 42 -3.40 1.87 4.63
CA CYS A 42 -3.61 1.18 3.36
C CYS A 42 -3.38 -0.33 3.51
N SER A 43 -2.34 -0.75 4.23
CA SER A 43 -2.02 -2.18 4.43
C SER A 43 -3.15 -2.91 5.13
N ALA A 44 -3.73 -2.31 6.18
CA ALA A 44 -4.89 -2.90 6.86
C ALA A 44 -6.13 -3.01 5.95
N ILE A 45 -6.36 -2.05 5.04
CA ILE A 45 -7.45 -2.12 4.07
C ILE A 45 -7.17 -3.25 3.07
N LEU A 46 -5.96 -3.29 2.50
CA LEU A 46 -5.55 -4.27 1.52
C LEU A 46 -5.69 -5.69 2.07
N GLU A 47 -5.17 -5.95 3.27
CA GLU A 47 -5.25 -7.26 3.92
C GLU A 47 -6.69 -7.74 4.13
N ALA A 48 -7.61 -6.82 4.44
CA ALA A 48 -9.03 -7.15 4.64
C ALA A 48 -9.77 -7.36 3.31
N CYS A 49 -9.48 -6.54 2.29
CA CYS A 49 -10.24 -6.51 1.04
C CYS A 49 -9.68 -7.43 -0.05
N HIS A 50 -8.35 -7.65 -0.10
CA HIS A 50 -7.69 -8.48 -1.09
C HIS A 50 -8.31 -9.88 -1.28
N PRO A 51 -8.60 -10.67 -0.22
CA PRO A 51 -9.21 -11.99 -0.39
C PRO A 51 -10.68 -11.95 -0.85
N LEU A 52 -11.33 -10.79 -0.80
CA LEU A 52 -12.75 -10.60 -1.09
C LEU A 52 -12.99 -9.86 -2.41
N ASP A 53 -11.95 -9.32 -3.03
CA ASP A 53 -12.07 -8.52 -4.24
C ASP A 53 -12.34 -9.40 -5.47
N GLU A 54 -13.43 -9.09 -6.17
CA GLU A 54 -13.83 -9.73 -7.43
C GLU A 54 -13.46 -8.86 -8.65
N GLY A 55 -12.73 -7.76 -8.43
CA GLY A 55 -12.28 -6.82 -9.46
C GLY A 55 -13.31 -5.76 -9.84
N THR A 56 -14.42 -5.66 -9.10
CA THR A 56 -15.44 -4.60 -9.28
C THR A 56 -16.18 -4.28 -7.97
N GLY A 57 -16.80 -3.10 -7.91
CA GLY A 57 -17.69 -2.70 -6.82
C GLY A 57 -16.98 -2.13 -5.59
N PRO A 58 -17.69 -1.95 -4.46
CA PRO A 58 -17.18 -1.21 -3.31
C PRO A 58 -15.95 -1.83 -2.63
N ILE A 59 -15.80 -3.16 -2.69
CA ILE A 59 -14.60 -3.85 -2.18
C ILE A 59 -13.41 -3.53 -3.07
N HIS A 60 -13.59 -3.59 -4.40
CA HIS A 60 -12.56 -3.22 -5.38
C HIS A 60 -12.14 -1.77 -5.23
N ASP A 61 -13.07 -0.84 -5.03
CA ASP A 61 -12.73 0.58 -4.81
C ASP A 61 -11.85 0.80 -3.56
N CYS A 62 -12.03 -0.01 -2.53
CA CYS A 62 -11.20 0.00 -1.32
C CYS A 62 -9.87 -0.74 -1.52
N HIS A 63 -9.87 -1.84 -2.26
CA HIS A 63 -8.67 -2.57 -2.68
C HIS A 63 -7.75 -1.67 -3.51
N ASP A 64 -8.27 -1.04 -4.55
CA ASP A 64 -7.52 -0.14 -5.43
C ASP A 64 -6.98 1.08 -4.69
N LEU A 65 -7.81 1.68 -3.82
CA LEU A 65 -7.36 2.76 -2.94
C LEU A 65 -6.14 2.32 -2.12
N SER A 66 -6.11 1.08 -1.64
CA SER A 66 -5.01 0.60 -0.81
C SER A 66 -3.73 0.29 -1.60
N HIS A 67 -3.82 0.03 -2.91
CA HIS A 67 -2.66 -0.12 -3.79
C HIS A 67 -2.00 1.21 -4.13
N ASP A 68 -2.80 2.20 -4.55
CA ASP A 68 -2.30 3.50 -5.04
C ASP A 68 -2.35 4.61 -3.96
N GLY A 69 -2.82 4.24 -2.77
CA GLY A 69 -3.08 5.12 -1.63
C GLY A 69 -1.84 5.63 -0.91
N THR A 70 -1.92 6.85 -0.41
CA THR A 70 -1.05 7.31 0.69
C THR A 70 -1.78 7.21 2.03
N GLU A 71 -1.06 7.34 3.13
CA GLU A 71 -1.67 7.33 4.47
C GLU A 71 -2.77 8.40 4.59
N GLU A 72 -2.60 9.58 4.01
CA GLU A 72 -3.61 10.66 4.02
C GLU A 72 -4.89 10.28 3.26
N MET A 73 -4.80 9.39 2.28
CA MET A 73 -5.95 8.89 1.53
C MET A 73 -6.63 7.70 2.21
N CYS A 74 -5.83 6.77 2.77
CA CYS A 74 -6.33 5.55 3.39
C CYS A 74 -6.83 5.76 4.83
N ALA A 75 -6.14 6.55 5.64
CA ALA A 75 -6.50 6.79 7.04
C ALA A 75 -7.97 7.25 7.23
N PRO A 76 -8.50 8.25 6.49
CA PRO A 76 -9.88 8.67 6.67
C PRO A 76 -10.91 7.63 6.18
N ARG A 77 -10.54 6.76 5.24
CA ARG A 77 -11.43 5.75 4.65
C ARG A 77 -11.32 4.37 5.29
N LYS A 78 -10.31 4.16 6.14
CA LYS A 78 -10.00 2.87 6.76
C LYS A 78 -11.21 2.21 7.43
N ALA A 79 -11.91 2.95 8.29
CA ALA A 79 -13.06 2.39 9.03
C ALA A 79 -14.21 1.99 8.09
N GLU A 80 -14.46 2.78 7.04
CA GLU A 80 -15.46 2.50 6.01
C GLU A 80 -15.07 1.22 5.25
N CYS A 81 -13.85 1.16 4.72
CA CYS A 81 -13.38 0.02 3.94
C CYS A 81 -13.37 -1.29 4.74
N LEU A 82 -12.95 -1.25 6.01
CA LEU A 82 -12.99 -2.43 6.88
C LEU A 82 -14.42 -2.92 7.19
N THR A 83 -15.42 -2.04 7.08
CA THR A 83 -16.83 -2.43 7.24
C THR A 83 -17.41 -3.04 5.97
N VAL A 84 -16.88 -2.66 4.81
CA VAL A 84 -17.30 -3.19 3.49
C VAL A 84 -16.65 -4.55 3.23
N CYS A 85 -15.39 -4.72 3.63
CA CYS A 85 -14.59 -5.93 3.39
C CYS A 85 -14.82 -6.98 4.48
N VAL A 86 -16.07 -7.41 4.63
CA VAL A 86 -16.47 -8.46 5.58
C VAL A 86 -16.60 -9.79 4.84
N PRO A 87 -15.93 -10.85 5.28
CA PRO A 87 -16.15 -12.18 4.71
C PRO A 87 -17.63 -12.53 4.79
N LYS A 88 -18.22 -12.97 3.68
CA LYS A 88 -19.56 -13.58 3.74
C LYS A 88 -19.44 -14.77 4.68
N ALA A 89 -20.14 -14.73 5.81
CA ALA A 89 -20.31 -15.92 6.64
C ALA A 89 -20.88 -17.01 5.73
N ASP A 90 -20.21 -18.17 5.69
CA ASP A 90 -20.60 -19.30 4.85
C ASP A 90 -22.05 -19.71 5.19
N ALA A 91 -23.00 -19.18 4.42
CA ALA A 91 -24.39 -19.53 4.56
C ALA A 91 -24.57 -20.93 3.93
N GLY A 92 -24.37 -21.96 4.74
CA GLY A 92 -24.83 -23.32 4.43
C GLY A 92 -23.73 -24.29 4.01
N ALA A 93 -23.02 -24.85 5.00
CA ALA A 93 -22.56 -26.22 4.89
C ALA A 93 -23.77 -27.15 5.13
N ASP A 94 -24.61 -27.31 4.12
CA ASP A 94 -25.58 -28.41 4.02
C ASP A 94 -25.39 -29.20 2.73
N ALA A 95 -24.13 -29.56 2.42
CA ALA A 95 -23.89 -30.73 1.60
C ALA A 95 -24.22 -31.98 2.44
N THR A 96 -25.48 -32.40 2.38
CA THR A 96 -25.98 -33.67 2.92
C THR A 96 -25.06 -34.84 2.52
N PRO A 97 -24.82 -35.83 3.40
CA PRO A 97 -24.06 -37.02 3.04
C PRO A 97 -24.84 -37.87 2.02
N ARG A 98 -24.47 -37.74 0.75
CA ARG A 98 -24.70 -38.71 -0.32
C ARG A 98 -23.35 -38.74 -1.03
N ASP A 99 -22.46 -39.70 -0.78
CA ASP A 99 -22.67 -41.11 -1.08
C ASP A 99 -21.86 -42.02 -0.14
N ALA A 100 -22.58 -42.70 0.75
CA ALA A 100 -22.25 -44.09 1.04
C ALA A 100 -22.78 -44.92 -0.14
N ALA A 101 -21.95 -45.83 -0.66
CA ALA A 101 -22.22 -46.86 -1.67
C ALA A 101 -22.09 -46.47 -3.15
N SER A 102 -20.88 -46.63 -3.71
CA SER A 102 -20.71 -47.37 -4.97
C SER A 102 -19.26 -47.80 -5.21
N GLY A 103 -19.08 -49.13 -5.33
CA GLY A 103 -17.89 -49.81 -5.83
C GLY A 103 -17.11 -50.52 -4.73
N GLY A 104 -17.04 -51.85 -4.65
CA GLY A 104 -17.36 -52.92 -5.59
C GLY A 104 -16.37 -54.05 -5.32
#